data_AF-A0A5K3G5U0-F1
#
_entry.id   AF-A0A5K3G5U0-F1
#
_cell.length_a   1.000
_cell.length_b   1.000
_cell.length_c   1.000
_cell.angle_alpha   90.00
_cell.angle_beta   90.00
_cell.angle_gamma   90.00
#
_symmetry.space_group_name_H-M   'P 1'
#
loop_
_entity.id
_entity.type
_entity.pdbx_description
1 polymer ?
#
loop_
_entity_poly.entity_id
_entity_poly.type
_entity_poly.pdbx_seq_one_letter_code
_entity_poly.pdbx_strand_id
1 'polypeptide(L)'
;RQPNTSVKLVPFPGEALLDIGKDRGRFYRYEGSLTTPPCTENVVWTVMAKVLPVHPQQVGMLMFVPNANIAITFLLHVTIFMSIINSTALI
;
A
#
# COMPACT_ATOMS: atom_id res chain seq x y z
N ARG A 1 25.71 -2.68 -8.28
CA ARG A 1 24.30 -2.57 -8.76
C ARG A 1 24.00 -1.08 -8.90
N GLN A 2 23.67 -0.60 -10.11
CA GLN A 2 23.65 0.86 -10.39
C GLN A 2 22.40 1.53 -9.82
N PRO A 3 22.52 2.62 -9.04
CA PRO A 3 21.38 3.49 -8.77
C PRO A 3 20.85 4.04 -10.10
N ASN A 4 19.51 4.21 -10.21
CA ASN A 4 18.80 4.70 -11.40
C ASN A 4 18.60 3.70 -12.54
N THR A 5 18.58 2.39 -12.25
CA THR A 5 18.22 1.39 -13.26
C THR A 5 16.71 1.37 -13.48
N SER A 6 16.25 1.82 -14.65
CA SER A 6 14.85 1.72 -15.08
C SER A 6 14.65 0.46 -15.92
N VAL A 7 13.58 -0.28 -15.66
CA VAL A 7 13.20 -1.46 -16.45
C VAL A 7 11.86 -1.20 -17.12
N LYS A 8 11.74 -1.55 -18.41
CA LYS A 8 10.46 -1.50 -19.12
C LYS A 8 9.57 -2.66 -18.64
N LEU A 9 8.41 -2.32 -18.12
CA LEU A 9 7.42 -3.31 -17.69
C LEU A 9 6.65 -3.85 -18.90
N VAL A 10 6.30 -5.13 -18.85
CA VAL A 10 5.30 -5.70 -19.74
C VAL A 10 3.93 -5.14 -19.33
N PRO A 11 3.08 -4.69 -20.27
CA PRO A 11 1.75 -4.20 -19.94
C PRO A 11 0.91 -5.28 -19.23
N PHE A 12 0.23 -4.88 -18.15
CA PHE A 12 -0.70 -5.72 -17.41
C PHE A 12 -1.94 -4.88 -17.03
N PRO A 13 -3.12 -5.50 -16.88
CA PRO A 13 -4.32 -4.79 -16.45
C PRO A 13 -4.17 -4.35 -14.99
N GLY A 14 -4.19 -3.04 -14.75
CA GLY A 14 -4.06 -2.49 -13.39
C GLY A 14 -5.22 -2.89 -12.48
N GLU A 15 -6.39 -3.12 -13.06
CA GLU A 15 -7.61 -3.55 -12.38
C GLU A 15 -7.45 -4.92 -11.71
N ALA A 16 -6.57 -5.78 -12.24
CA ALA A 16 -6.25 -7.07 -11.64
C ALA A 16 -5.56 -6.92 -10.26
N LEU A 17 -4.97 -5.76 -9.97
CA LEU A 17 -4.32 -5.46 -8.68
C LEU A 17 -5.27 -4.88 -7.63
N LEU A 18 -6.54 -4.66 -7.96
CA LEU A 18 -7.48 -4.03 -7.04
C LEU A 18 -8.72 -4.90 -6.76
N ASP A 19 -8.83 -6.06 -7.41
CA ASP A 19 -10.02 -6.94 -7.34
C ASP A 19 -11.34 -6.17 -7.47
N ILE A 20 -11.33 -5.16 -8.34
CA ILE A 20 -12.50 -4.36 -8.65
C ILE A 20 -13.30 -5.17 -9.67
N GLY A 21 -13.86 -6.29 -9.20
CA GLY A 21 -14.89 -7.00 -9.94
C GLY A 21 -16.10 -6.10 -10.19
N LYS A 22 -17.16 -6.68 -10.77
CA LYS A 22 -18.41 -5.95 -11.10
C LYS A 22 -19.03 -5.19 -9.90
N ASP A 23 -18.76 -5.64 -8.67
CA ASP A 23 -19.43 -5.13 -7.47
C ASP A 23 -18.66 -4.03 -6.73
N ARG A 24 -17.65 -3.40 -7.35
CA ARG A 24 -16.87 -2.27 -6.78
C ARG A 24 -16.48 -2.53 -5.32
N GLY A 25 -15.60 -3.52 -5.13
CA GLY A 25 -15.25 -4.11 -3.84
C GLY A 25 -15.22 -3.12 -2.66
N ARG A 26 -15.71 -3.56 -1.50
CA ARG A 26 -15.80 -2.73 -0.28
C ARG A 26 -14.47 -2.03 0.01
N PHE A 27 -14.53 -0.76 0.40
CA PHE A 27 -13.38 0.05 0.75
C PHE A 27 -13.69 1.02 1.89
N TYR A 28 -12.65 1.50 2.55
CA TYR A 28 -12.69 2.58 3.54
C TYR A 28 -12.05 3.83 2.93
N ARG A 29 -12.59 5.00 3.25
CA ARG A 29 -12.09 6.28 2.74
C ARG A 29 -11.89 7.27 3.88
N TYR A 30 -10.74 7.94 3.88
CA TYR A 30 -10.43 8.97 4.87
C TYR A 30 -9.49 10.02 4.28
N GLU A 31 -9.58 11.23 4.81
CA GLU A 31 -8.63 12.30 4.55
C GLU A 31 -7.38 12.11 5.44
N GLY A 32 -6.20 12.31 4.88
CA GLY A 32 -4.94 12.11 5.60
C GLY A 32 -3.74 12.73 4.88
N SER A 33 -2.55 12.27 5.26
CA SER A 33 -1.27 12.78 4.77
C SER A 33 -0.52 11.82 3.85
N LEU A 34 0.49 12.36 3.16
CA LEU A 34 1.55 11.57 2.56
C LEU A 34 2.27 10.74 3.63
N THR A 35 2.56 9.48 3.34
CA THR A 35 3.29 8.58 4.27
C THR A 35 4.80 8.74 4.19
N THR A 36 5.27 9.69 3.38
CA THR A 36 6.68 10.07 3.24
C THR A 36 6.81 11.59 3.38
N PRO A 37 7.93 12.11 3.92
CA PRO A 37 8.19 13.55 3.95
C PRO A 37 7.91 14.20 2.58
N PRO A 38 7.24 15.36 2.54
CA PRO A 38 6.94 16.27 3.66
C PRO A 38 5.68 15.95 4.48
N CYS A 39 5.07 14.77 4.34
CA CYS A 39 3.90 14.35 5.13
C CYS A 39 2.68 15.28 5.02
N THR A 40 2.50 15.93 3.87
CA THR A 40 1.42 16.91 3.66
C THR A 40 0.04 16.26 3.77
N GLU A 41 -0.85 16.88 4.56
CA GLU A 41 -2.25 16.50 4.79
C GLU A 41 -3.16 16.98 3.65
N ASN A 42 -3.03 16.35 2.49
CA ASN A 42 -3.87 16.65 1.32
C ASN A 42 -4.12 15.40 0.47
N VAL A 43 -4.28 14.25 1.13
CA VAL A 43 -4.49 12.95 0.48
C VAL A 43 -5.82 12.37 0.91
N VAL A 44 -6.65 11.98 -0.05
CA VAL A 44 -7.84 11.15 0.21
C VAL A 44 -7.46 9.70 -0.02
N TRP A 45 -7.26 8.95 1.06
CA TRP A 45 -6.90 7.53 1.00
C TRP A 45 -8.12 6.66 0.69
N THR A 46 -7.95 5.68 -0.20
CA THR A 46 -8.92 4.61 -0.44
C THR A 46 -8.25 3.29 -0.10
N VAL A 47 -8.74 2.62 0.94
CA VAL A 47 -8.20 1.33 1.42
C VAL A 47 -9.19 0.23 1.08
N MET A 48 -8.78 -0.68 0.21
CA MET A 48 -9.60 -1.84 -0.17
C MET A 48 -9.78 -2.76 1.03
N ALA A 49 -11.02 -3.17 1.32
CA ALA A 49 -11.33 -4.05 2.44
C ALA A 49 -10.98 -5.52 2.14
N LYS A 50 -10.87 -5.88 0.86
CA LYS A 50 -10.46 -7.23 0.43
C LYS A 50 -8.96 -7.24 0.15
N VAL A 51 -8.27 -8.22 0.72
CA VAL A 51 -6.86 -8.49 0.45
C VAL A 51 -6.72 -9.34 -0.82
N LEU A 52 -5.66 -9.08 -1.59
CA LEU A 52 -5.28 -9.93 -2.71
C LEU A 52 -4.29 -11.00 -2.27
N PRO A 53 -4.46 -12.26 -2.73
CA PRO A 53 -3.49 -13.30 -2.45
C PRO A 53 -2.17 -13.02 -3.20
N VAL A 54 -1.05 -13.29 -2.53
CA VAL A 54 0.29 -13.23 -3.11
C VAL A 54 1.03 -14.51 -2.79
N HIS A 55 1.78 -15.04 -3.76
CA HIS A 55 2.56 -16.24 -3.57
C HIS A 55 3.83 -15.94 -2.76
N PRO A 56 4.28 -16.80 -1.82
CA PRO A 56 5.46 -16.53 -0.99
C PRO A 56 6.72 -16.18 -1.78
N GLN A 57 6.90 -16.79 -2.95
CA GLN A 57 8.00 -16.56 -3.88
C GLN A 57 8.01 -15.11 -4.39
N GLN A 58 6.83 -14.51 -4.62
CA GLN A 58 6.72 -13.11 -5.05
C GLN A 58 7.12 -12.16 -3.93
N VAL A 59 6.74 -12.46 -2.68
CA VAL A 59 7.21 -11.72 -1.49
C VAL A 59 8.73 -11.86 -1.34
N GLY A 60 9.24 -13.07 -1.54
CA GLY A 60 10.67 -13.36 -1.60
C GLY A 60 11.40 -12.44 -2.57
N MET A 61 10.93 -12.33 -3.81
CA MET A 61 11.50 -11.43 -4.82
C MET A 61 11.53 -9.96 -4.38
N LEU A 62 10.48 -9.49 -3.68
CA LEU A 62 10.42 -8.12 -3.18
C LEU A 62 11.48 -7.85 -2.10
N MET A 63 11.72 -8.81 -1.21
CA MET A 63 12.73 -8.69 -0.14
C MET A 63 14.17 -8.58 -0.67
N PHE A 64 14.44 -9.04 -1.89
CA PHE A 64 15.75 -8.91 -2.54
C PHE A 64 16.00 -7.53 -3.20
N VAL A 65 15.05 -6.58 -3.08
CA VAL A 65 15.20 -5.22 -3.61
C VAL A 65 15.85 -4.33 -2.53
N PRO A 66 17.12 -3.91 -2.70
CA PRO A 66 17.79 -3.03 -1.74
C PRO A 66 17.03 -1.69 -1.66
N ASN A 67 16.87 -1.17 -0.43
CA ASN A 67 16.08 0.02 -0.09
C ASN A 67 14.54 -0.11 -0.21
N ALA A 68 13.99 -1.24 -0.66
CA ALA A 68 12.53 -1.48 -0.56
C ALA A 68 12.07 -1.67 0.91
N ASN A 69 13.00 -2.00 1.82
CA ASN A 69 12.73 -2.16 3.25
C ASN A 69 12.30 -0.87 3.96
N ILE A 70 12.61 0.31 3.42
CA ILE A 70 12.18 1.57 4.03
C ILE A 70 10.67 1.71 3.88
N ALA A 71 10.09 1.51 2.69
CA ALA A 71 8.63 1.64 2.49
C ALA A 71 7.80 0.61 3.30
N ILE A 72 8.31 -0.61 3.47
CA ILE A 72 7.61 -1.68 4.22
C ILE A 72 7.62 -1.41 5.73
N THR A 73 8.71 -0.84 6.27
CA THR A 73 8.78 -0.44 7.68
C THR A 73 7.86 0.76 7.99
N PHE A 74 7.68 1.66 7.02
CA PHE A 74 6.74 2.79 7.15
C PHE A 74 5.26 2.33 7.18
N LEU A 75 4.90 1.27 6.45
CA LEU A 75 3.55 0.69 6.49
C LEU A 75 3.20 0.07 7.85
N LEU A 76 4.18 -0.48 8.58
CA LEU A 76 3.99 -0.98 9.94
C LEU A 76 3.63 0.15 10.93
N HIS A 77 4.21 1.35 10.75
CA HIS A 77 3.85 2.51 11.57
C HIS A 77 2.45 3.04 11.23
N VAL A 78 2.04 2.96 9.96
CA VAL A 78 0.68 3.31 9.53
C VAL A 78 -0.36 2.29 10.02
N THR A 79 -0.04 0.99 10.10
CA THR A 79 -0.94 0.00 10.73
C THR A 79 -1.10 0.23 12.24
N ILE A 80 -0.05 0.68 12.94
CA ILE A 80 -0.16 1.07 14.35
C ILE A 80 -1.07 2.30 14.48
N PHE A 81 -0.94 3.29 13.58
CA PHE A 81 -1.82 4.46 13.56
C PHE A 81 -3.29 4.10 13.27
N MET A 82 -3.55 3.15 12.37
CA MET A 82 -4.91 2.62 12.13
C MET A 82 -5.47 1.85 13.34
N SER A 83 -4.61 1.19 14.12
CA SER A 83 -5.02 0.51 15.36
C SER A 83 -5.35 1.50 16.49
N ILE A 84 -4.73 2.69 16.51
CA ILE A 84 -5.04 3.78 17.45
C ILE A 84 -6.35 4.48 17.07
N ILE A 85 -6.64 4.63 15.77
CA ILE A 85 -7.91 5.19 15.29
C ILE A 85 -9.09 4.26 15.64
N ASN A 86 -8.93 2.94 15.50
CA ASN A 86 -9.97 1.98 15.93
C ASN A 86 -10.21 2.01 17.46
N SER A 87 -9.24 2.47 18.25
CA SER A 87 -9.39 2.63 19.70
C SER A 87 -9.94 3.99 20.13
N THR A 88 -10.01 4.96 19.22
CA THR A 88 -10.53 6.32 19.48
C THR A 88 -11.87 6.61 18.77
N ALA A 89 -12.33 5.71 17.90
CA ALA A 89 -13.66 5.71 17.28
C ALA A 89 -14.75 4.97 18.11
N LEU A 90 -14.50 4.74 19.40
CA LEU A 90 -15.53 4.37 20.40
C LEU A 90 -15.83 5.58 21.30
N ILE A 91 -16.34 6.65 20.68
CA ILE A 91 -17.26 7.62 21.31
C ILE A 91 -18.31 7.98 20.26
#